data_AF-A0A0N4U0T7-F1
#
_entry.id   AF-A0A0N4U0T7-F1
#
_cell.length_a   1.000
_cell.length_b   1.000
_cell.length_c   1.000
_cell.angle_alpha   90.00
_cell.angle_beta   90.00
_cell.angle_gamma   90.00
#
_symmetry.space_group_name_H-M   'P 1'
#
loop_
_entity.id
_entity.type
_entity.pdbx_description
1 polymer ?
#
loop_
_entity_poly.entity_id
_entity_poly.type
_entity_poly.pdbx_seq_one_letter_code
_entity_poly.pdbx_strand_id
1 'polypeptide(L)'
;MENDGRTKPIPSLNKTSNVKTEKSEDLCLFRAKLGNKKISTVVHAKEVNKFHLAYAQVLKVNMDNLKKRERKTAETKFKSTHKAKKEY
;
A
#
# COMPACT_ATOMS: atom_id res chain seq x y z
N MET A 1 -1.06 4.94 2.53
CA MET A 1 -2.23 5.84 2.45
C MET A 1 -1.72 7.21 2.88
N GLU A 2 -2.04 8.28 2.16
CA GLU A 2 -1.69 9.64 2.59
C GLU A 2 -2.34 9.93 3.96
N ASN A 3 -1.58 10.48 4.89
CA ASN A 3 -2.03 10.80 6.24
C ASN A 3 -2.13 12.33 6.36
N ASP A 4 -3.27 12.82 6.80
CA ASP A 4 -3.55 14.25 6.95
C ASP A 4 -3.37 14.76 8.39
N GLY A 5 -2.68 13.99 9.23
CA GLY A 5 -2.41 14.31 10.64
C GLY A 5 -3.64 14.29 11.54
N ARG A 6 -4.83 13.92 11.05
CA ARG A 6 -6.06 14.00 11.85
C ARG A 6 -6.08 12.97 12.98
N THR A 7 -6.28 13.45 14.20
CA THR A 7 -6.48 12.63 15.42
C THR A 7 -7.92 12.66 15.92
N LYS A 8 -8.77 13.51 15.35
CA LYS A 8 -10.18 13.72 15.72
C LYS A 8 -11.09 13.62 14.49
N PRO A 9 -12.35 13.18 14.66
CA PRO A 9 -13.32 13.19 13.57
C PRO A 9 -13.62 14.62 13.10
N ILE A 10 -14.01 14.78 11.83
CA ILE A 10 -14.50 16.07 11.32
C ILE A 10 -15.92 16.31 11.89
N PRO A 11 -16.17 17.41 12.62
CA PRO A 11 -17.51 17.76 13.09
C PRO A 11 -18.48 17.94 11.92
N SER A 12 -19.69 17.38 12.03
CA SER A 12 -20.72 17.40 10.96
C SER A 12 -21.40 18.77 10.78
N LEU A 13 -20.97 19.81 11.49
CA LEU A 13 -21.62 21.11 11.49
C LEU A 13 -20.81 22.08 10.60
N ASN A 14 -21.39 22.44 9.46
CA ASN A 14 -20.82 23.28 8.39
C ASN A 14 -19.82 22.56 7.46
N LYS A 15 -20.37 21.89 6.44
CA LYS A 15 -19.68 21.29 5.29
C LYS A 15 -18.88 22.29 4.42
N THR A 16 -18.69 23.52 4.91
CA THR A 16 -18.10 24.68 4.22
C THR A 16 -16.91 25.29 4.95
N SER A 17 -16.47 24.78 6.11
CA SER A 17 -15.14 25.16 6.61
C SER A 17 -14.10 24.48 5.73
N ASN A 18 -13.60 25.25 4.77
CA ASN A 18 -12.35 25.01 4.07
C ASN A 18 -11.27 24.96 5.17
N VAL A 19 -11.11 23.79 5.81
CA VAL A 19 -10.00 23.52 6.72
C VAL A 19 -8.79 23.57 5.79
N LYS A 20 -8.22 24.78 5.65
CA LYS A 20 -6.90 24.96 5.11
C LYS A 20 -6.03 24.08 5.98
N THR A 21 -5.72 22.88 5.51
CA THR A 21 -4.71 22.03 6.09
C THR A 21 -3.45 22.87 6.02
N GLU A 22 -3.08 23.52 7.12
CA GLU A 22 -1.86 24.33 7.19
C GLU A 22 -0.72 23.43 6.73
N LYS A 23 -0.17 23.71 5.54
CA LYS A 23 0.85 22.92 4.81
C LYS A 23 1.19 21.63 5.54
N SER A 24 0.26 20.68 5.51
CA SER A 24 0.40 19.50 6.37
C SER A 24 1.65 18.79 5.91
N GLU A 25 2.51 18.43 6.86
CA GLU A 25 3.71 17.67 6.56
C GLU A 25 3.36 16.49 5.62
N ASP A 26 4.23 16.19 4.67
CA ASP A 26 4.05 15.05 3.78
C ASP A 26 4.20 13.75 4.60
N LEU A 27 3.07 13.23 5.07
CA LEU A 27 2.97 12.06 5.93
C LEU A 27 2.34 10.88 5.19
N CYS A 28 2.90 9.69 5.41
CA CYS A 28 2.33 8.44 4.92
C CYS A 28 1.95 7.51 6.08
N LEU A 29 0.71 7.04 6.10
CA LEU A 29 0.24 6.02 7.05
C LEU A 29 0.37 4.62 6.45
N PHE A 30 1.07 3.76 7.19
CA PHE A 30 1.18 2.34 6.96
C PHE A 30 0.33 1.59 7.98
N ARG A 31 -0.37 0.54 7.52
CA ARG A 31 -1.20 -0.35 8.36
C ARG A 31 -0.93 -1.79 7.95
N ALA A 32 -0.75 -2.66 8.93
CA ALA A 32 -0.69 -4.11 8.71
C ALA A 32 -1.61 -4.83 9.72
N LYS A 33 -2.22 -5.92 9.26
CA LYS A 33 -3.17 -6.72 10.05
C LYS A 33 -2.87 -8.20 9.86
N LEU A 34 -2.80 -8.93 10.97
CA LEU A 34 -2.74 -10.39 11.01
C LEU A 34 -3.86 -10.89 11.95
N GLY A 35 -4.99 -11.29 11.38
CA GLY A 35 -6.19 -11.65 12.16
C GLY A 35 -6.63 -10.49 13.07
N ASN A 36 -6.53 -10.68 14.38
CA ASN A 36 -6.88 -9.67 15.38
C ASN A 36 -5.72 -8.72 15.74
N LYS A 37 -4.48 -9.05 15.34
CA LYS A 37 -3.30 -8.21 15.59
C LYS A 37 -3.23 -7.09 14.54
N LYS A 38 -3.07 -5.85 14.99
CA LYS A 38 -2.99 -4.65 14.14
C LYS A 38 -1.79 -3.82 14.55
N ILE A 39 -1.06 -3.32 13.56
CA ILE A 39 0.00 -2.33 13.74
C ILE A 39 -0.19 -1.20 12.73
N SER A 40 0.21 0.00 13.11
CA SER A 40 0.23 1.17 12.24
C SER A 40 1.40 2.06 12.56
N THR A 41 1.94 2.73 11.55
CA THR A 41 3.00 3.73 11.71
C THR A 41 2.80 4.86 10.71
N VAL A 42 3.16 6.07 11.09
CA VAL A 42 3.21 7.24 10.21
C VAL A 42 4.66 7.50 9.87
N VAL A 43 4.95 7.72 8.59
CA VAL A 43 6.29 8.00 8.08
C VAL A 43 6.31 9.43 7.56
N HIS A 44 7.18 10.27 8.12
CA HIS A 44 7.43 11.62 7.63
C HIS A 44 8.35 11.57 6.40
N ALA A 45 8.22 12.54 5.50
CA ALA A 45 9.07 12.67 4.32
C ALA A 45 10.58 12.55 4.60
N LYS A 46 11.05 13.10 5.74
CA LYS A 46 12.46 13.08 6.15
C LYS A 46 13.02 11.67 6.35
N GLU A 47 12.16 10.70 6.63
CA GLU A 47 12.55 9.34 7.04
C GLU A 47 12.32 8.31 5.93
N VAL A 48 11.66 8.71 4.84
CA VAL A 48 11.18 7.80 3.78
C VAL A 48 12.29 6.91 3.24
N ASN A 49 13.49 7.44 3.02
CA ASN A 49 14.61 6.66 2.49
C ASN A 49 15.02 5.53 3.44
N LYS A 50 15.16 5.83 4.73
CA LYS A 50 15.54 4.83 5.74
C LYS A 50 14.44 3.80 5.94
N PHE A 51 13.19 4.26 6.02
CA PHE A 51 12.03 3.39 6.12
C PHE A 51 11.92 2.47 4.90
N HIS A 52 12.07 3.01 3.70
CA HIS A 52 11.95 2.28 2.44
C HIS A 52 12.97 1.13 2.34
N LEU A 53 14.25 1.38 2.64
CA LEU A 53 15.30 0.36 2.59
C LEU A 53 14.99 -0.81 3.55
N ALA A 54 14.64 -0.50 4.80
CA ALA A 54 14.31 -1.53 5.80
C ALA A 54 13.01 -2.28 5.43
N TYR A 55 11.98 -1.55 5.01
CA TYR A 55 10.69 -2.11 4.62
C TYR A 55 10.81 -3.04 3.41
N ALA A 56 11.57 -2.64 2.38
CA ALA A 56 11.83 -3.46 1.20
C ALA A 56 12.59 -4.74 1.54
N GLN A 57 13.58 -4.67 2.45
CA GLN A 57 14.29 -5.86 2.93
C GLN A 57 13.34 -6.84 3.63
N VAL A 58 12.48 -6.34 4.54
CA VAL A 58 11.48 -7.17 5.23
C VAL A 58 10.55 -7.85 4.21
N LEU A 59 10.03 -7.13 3.22
CA LEU A 59 9.16 -7.72 2.21
C LEU A 59 9.89 -8.79 1.38
N LYS A 60 11.11 -8.50 0.93
CA LYS A 60 11.90 -9.42 0.11
C LYS A 60 12.22 -10.72 0.84
N VAL A 61 12.54 -10.65 2.13
CA VAL A 61 12.87 -11.83 2.95
C VAL A 61 11.62 -12.67 3.27
N ASN A 62 10.45 -12.04 3.43
CA ASN A 62 9.24 -12.74 3.89
C ASN A 62 8.24 -13.13 2.77
N MET A 63 8.38 -12.60 1.56
CA MET A 63 7.49 -12.87 0.41
C MET A 63 8.13 -13.85 -0.60
N ASP A 64 8.77 -14.89 -0.10
CA ASP A 64 9.58 -15.87 -0.85
C ASP A 64 8.78 -17.07 -1.39
N ASN A 65 7.59 -17.32 -0.85
CA ASN A 65 6.77 -18.50 -1.15
C ASN A 65 5.98 -18.43 -2.49
N LEU A 66 6.28 -17.49 -3.37
CA LEU A 66 5.61 -17.38 -4.68
C LEU A 66 6.29 -18.30 -5.71
N LYS A 67 5.49 -18.87 -6.64
CA LYS A 67 6.04 -19.65 -7.77
C LYS A 67 7.05 -18.78 -8.53
N LYS A 68 8.27 -19.29 -8.70
CA LYS A 68 9.28 -18.64 -9.54
C LYS A 68 8.69 -18.42 -10.93
N ARG A 69 8.77 -17.18 -11.41
CA ARG A 69 8.37 -16.86 -12.79
C ARG A 69 9.28 -17.66 -13.71
N GLU A 70 8.71 -18.65 -14.42
CA GLU A 70 9.40 -19.30 -15.53
C GLU A 70 9.73 -18.20 -16.54
N ARG A 71 11.01 -17.87 -16.67
CA ARG A 71 11.48 -17.04 -17.78
C ARG A 71 11.35 -17.90 -19.02
N LYS A 72 10.17 -17.90 -19.64
CA LYS A 72 10.07 -18.25 -21.05
C LYS A 72 10.93 -17.23 -21.76
N THR A 73 12.13 -17.63 -22.16
CA THR A 73 12.88 -16.96 -23.23
C THR A 73 11.85 -16.59 -24.30
N ALA A 74 11.90 -15.37 -24.80
CA ALA A 74 10.88 -14.77 -25.67
C ALA A 74 10.80 -15.40 -27.08
N GLU A 75 11.08 -16.70 -27.17
CA GLU A 75 10.98 -17.54 -28.34
C GLU A 75 10.20 -18.78 -27.91
N THR A 76 9.17 -19.15 -28.66
CA THR A 76 8.25 -20.29 -28.44
C THR A 76 7.04 -20.10 -27.48
N LYS A 77 5.91 -19.78 -28.12
CA LYS A 77 4.52 -20.19 -27.80
C LYS A 77 3.68 -19.27 -26.90
N PHE A 78 3.25 -18.16 -27.51
CA PHE A 78 1.92 -17.57 -27.31
C PHE A 78 0.86 -18.54 -27.90
N LYS A 79 0.47 -19.59 -27.18
CA LYS A 79 -0.76 -20.34 -27.48
C LYS A 79 -1.40 -20.84 -26.18
N SER A 80 -2.71 -20.62 -26.09
CA SER A 80 -3.69 -21.16 -25.13
C SER A 80 -3.68 -20.53 -23.72
N THR A 81 -4.80 -20.11 -23.13
CA THR A 81 -6.22 -20.14 -23.51
C THR A 81 -6.97 -19.22 -22.54
N HIS A 82 -7.71 -18.24 -23.05
CA HIS A 82 -8.79 -17.61 -22.29
C HIS A 82 -9.90 -18.65 -22.07
N LYS A 83 -10.19 -19.01 -20.83
CA LYS A 83 -11.49 -19.58 -20.43
C LYS A 83 -12.12 -18.63 -19.42
N ALA A 84 -12.71 -17.55 -19.94
CA ALA A 84 -13.72 -16.81 -19.20
C ALA A 84 -15.02 -17.63 -19.26
N LYS A 85 -15.48 -18.10 -18.10
CA LYS A 85 -16.79 -18.68 -17.90
C LYS A 85 -17.84 -17.59 -18.13
N LYS A 86 -18.87 -17.89 -18.91
CA LYS A 86 -20.15 -17.18 -18.84
C LYS A 86 -21.18 -18.20 -18.37
N GLU A 87 -21.73 -17.95 -17.20
CA GLU A 87 -22.86 -18.67 -16.62
C GLU A 87 -24.14 -18.31 -17.37
N TYR A 88 -24.98 -19.33 -17.57
CA TYR A 88 -26.36 -19.40 -18.07
C TYR A 88 -26.73 -18.66 -19.37
#